data_AF-A0A526Z5K6-F1
#
_entry.id   AF-A0A526Z5K6-F1
#
_cell.length_a   1.000
_cell.length_b   1.000
_cell.length_c   1.000
_cell.angle_alpha   90.00
_cell.angle_beta   90.00
_cell.angle_gamma   90.00
#
_symmetry.space_group_name_H-M   'P 1'
#
loop_
_entity.id
_entity.type
_entity.pdbx_description
1 polymer ?
#
loop_
_entity_poly.entity_id
_entity_poly.type
_entity_poly.pdbx_seq_one_letter_code
_entity_poly.pdbx_strand_id
1 'polypeptide(L)'
;AKSLAGGFPLSAVTGRAEIMDAPNPGGLGGTYGGSPIGVAAAHAVLDVIDEEKLCDRANTLGNRLKQRLQSIRDDTPEIVDIR
;
A
#
# COMPACT_ATOMS: atom_id res chain seq x y z
N ALA A 1 -6.09 2.50 5.91
CA ALA A 1 -5.63 2.76 4.54
C ALA A 1 -5.28 1.42 3.92
N LYS A 2 -6.22 0.88 3.13
CA LYS A 2 -6.09 -0.36 2.36
C LYS A 2 -5.30 -1.45 3.10
N SER A 3 -4.15 -1.86 2.56
CA SER A 3 -3.36 -2.99 3.03
C SER A 3 -2.50 -2.70 4.25
N LEU A 4 -2.35 -1.45 4.71
CA LEU A 4 -1.39 -1.06 5.75
C LEU A 4 -1.50 -1.89 7.03
N ALA A 5 -2.72 -2.25 7.43
CA ALA A 5 -2.99 -3.07 8.61
C ALA A 5 -3.85 -4.30 8.27
N GLY A 6 -3.68 -4.86 7.07
CA GLY A 6 -4.28 -6.15 6.72
C GLY A 6 -5.81 -6.17 6.73
N GLY A 7 -6.45 -5.02 6.47
CA GLY A 7 -7.90 -4.85 6.54
C GLY A 7 -8.41 -4.20 7.82
N PHE A 8 -7.59 -4.10 8.87
CA PHE A 8 -7.96 -3.33 10.07
C PHE A 8 -7.90 -1.80 9.80
N PRO A 9 -8.79 -0.99 10.40
CA PRO A 9 -8.77 0.47 10.21
C PRO A 9 -7.50 1.12 10.79
N LEU A 10 -6.54 1.46 9.93
CA LEU A 10 -5.38 2.29 10.28
C LEU A 10 -4.88 3.11 9.09
N SER A 11 -4.66 4.40 9.24
CA SER A 11 -3.99 5.25 8.24
C SER A 11 -2.81 6.00 8.85
N ALA A 12 -1.88 6.43 8.01
CA ALA A 12 -0.78 7.30 8.39
C ALA A 12 -0.60 8.41 7.35
N VAL A 13 -0.12 9.57 7.81
CA VAL A 13 0.40 10.65 6.97
C VAL A 13 1.89 10.75 7.31
N THR A 14 2.76 10.71 6.30
CA THR A 14 4.21 10.81 6.47
C THR A 14 4.73 11.96 5.61
N GLY A 15 5.72 12.68 6.13
CA GLY A 15 6.27 13.87 5.50
C GLY A 15 7.58 14.29 6.14
N ARG A 16 8.21 15.34 5.61
CA ARG A 16 9.43 15.90 6.21
C ARG A 16 9.12 16.50 7.58
N ALA A 17 10.10 16.43 8.49
CA ALA A 17 9.93 16.86 9.88
C ALA A 17 9.43 18.31 9.98
N GLU A 18 10.04 19.23 9.24
CA GLU A 18 9.65 20.64 9.26
C GLU A 18 8.21 20.91 8.79
N ILE A 19 7.61 19.97 8.05
CA ILE A 19 6.21 20.03 7.64
C ILE A 19 5.31 19.36 8.69
N MET A 20 5.71 18.20 9.19
CA MET A 20 4.92 17.41 10.15
C MET A 20 4.88 18.06 11.54
N ASP A 21 5.90 18.83 11.91
CA ASP A 21 6.03 19.55 13.18
C ASP A 21 5.38 20.95 13.14
N ALA A 22 4.89 21.39 11.97
CA ALA A 22 4.26 22.70 11.80
C ALA A 22 2.93 22.90 12.58
N PRO A 23 2.06 21.88 12.76
CA PRO A 23 0.85 22.04 13.56
C PRO A 23 1.15 22.31 15.04
N ASN A 24 0.42 23.25 15.64
CA ASN A 24 0.48 23.53 17.07
C ASN A 24 0.05 22.32 17.91
N PRO A 25 0.38 22.27 19.22
CA PRO A 25 -0.15 21.25 20.13
C PRO A 25 -1.68 21.13 20.04
N GLY A 26 -2.17 19.90 19.81
CA GLY A 26 -3.60 19.63 19.56
C GLY A 26 -4.08 19.89 18.12
N GLY A 27 -3.21 20.40 17.24
CA GLY A 27 -3.48 20.62 15.81
C GLY A 27 -3.55 19.33 14.98
N LEU A 28 -3.11 18.21 15.54
CA LEU A 28 -3.31 16.86 15.01
C LEU A 28 -3.95 16.00 16.10
N GLY A 29 -4.94 15.20 15.74
CA GLY A 29 -5.64 14.35 16.70
C GLY A 29 -6.62 13.37 16.05
N GLY A 30 -7.38 12.69 16.90
CA GLY A 30 -8.41 11.74 16.51
C GLY A 30 -8.58 10.67 17.57
N THR A 31 -9.81 10.41 18.00
CA THR A 31 -10.15 9.50 19.11
C THR A 31 -9.57 8.10 18.94
N TYR A 32 -9.52 7.61 17.70
CA TYR A 32 -9.02 6.28 17.35
C TYR A 32 -7.72 6.31 16.54
N GLY A 33 -7.12 7.50 16.38
CA GLY A 33 -5.83 7.65 15.70
C GLY A 33 -4.76 6.89 16.47
N GLY A 34 -3.97 6.07 15.76
CA GLY A 34 -2.91 5.29 16.39
C GLY A 34 -3.38 4.17 17.32
N SER A 35 -4.58 3.60 17.07
CA SER A 35 -5.07 2.43 17.82
C SER A 35 -4.00 1.33 17.95
N PRO A 36 -3.68 0.85 19.18
CA PRO A 36 -2.64 -0.15 19.40
C PRO A 36 -2.86 -1.47 18.63
N ILE A 37 -4.12 -1.89 18.47
CA ILE A 37 -4.47 -3.09 17.69
C ILE A 37 -4.15 -2.87 16.22
N GLY A 38 -4.48 -1.69 15.69
CA GLY A 38 -4.16 -1.33 14.31
C GLY A 38 -2.65 -1.29 14.07
N VAL A 39 -1.89 -0.72 15.01
CA VAL A 39 -0.42 -0.68 14.93
C VAL A 39 0.20 -2.07 14.98
N ALA A 40 -0.27 -2.95 15.87
CA ALA A 40 0.20 -4.34 15.94
C ALA A 40 -0.10 -5.11 14.63
N ALA A 41 -1.30 -4.94 14.08
CA ALA A 41 -1.65 -5.52 12.78
C ALA A 41 -0.78 -4.99 11.64
N ALA A 42 -0.44 -3.69 11.65
CA ALA A 42 0.43 -3.09 10.65
C ALA A 42 1.86 -3.63 10.72
N HIS A 43 2.42 -3.82 11.92
CA HIS A 43 3.72 -4.45 12.08
C HIS A 43 3.75 -5.86 11.51
N ALA A 44 2.79 -6.71 11.90
CA ALA A 44 2.70 -8.07 11.38
C ALA A 44 2.57 -8.12 9.84
N VAL A 45 1.83 -7.18 9.24
CA VAL A 45 1.73 -7.07 7.79
C VAL A 45 3.05 -6.68 7.13
N LEU A 46 3.78 -5.72 7.72
CA LEU A 46 5.08 -5.30 7.20
C LEU A 46 6.12 -6.43 7.30
N ASP A 47 6.10 -7.19 8.39
CA ASP A 47 6.96 -8.37 8.58
C ASP A 47 6.68 -9.41 7.47
N VAL A 48 5.41 -9.75 7.22
CA VAL A 48 5.02 -10.66 6.13
C VAL A 48 5.45 -10.15 4.75
N ILE A 49 5.32 -8.84 4.48
CA ILE A 49 5.75 -8.25 3.21
C ILE A 49 7.25 -8.46 2.98
N ASP A 50 8.07 -8.28 4.03
CA ASP A 50 9.52 -8.46 3.95
C ASP A 50 9.94 -9.94 3.93
N GLU A 51 9.42 -10.75 4.85
CA GLU A 51 9.78 -12.17 5.00
C GLU A 51 9.41 -12.98 3.76
N GLU A 52 8.20 -12.79 3.23
CA GLU A 52 7.74 -13.51 2.03
C GLU A 52 8.16 -12.85 0.70
N LYS A 53 8.93 -11.75 0.76
CA LYS A 53 9.40 -10.99 -0.41
C LYS A 53 8.25 -10.62 -1.36
N LEU A 54 7.15 -10.13 -0.79
CA LEU A 54 5.92 -9.89 -1.55
C LEU A 54 6.08 -8.82 -2.62
N CYS A 55 6.97 -7.84 -2.43
CA CYS A 55 7.28 -6.84 -3.46
C CYS A 55 7.93 -7.47 -4.71
N ASP A 56 8.88 -8.38 -4.54
CA ASP A 56 9.54 -9.07 -5.65
C ASP A 56 8.59 -10.03 -6.36
N ARG A 57 7.76 -10.74 -5.58
CA ARG A 57 6.69 -11.58 -6.10
C ARG A 57 5.67 -10.76 -6.90
N ALA A 58 5.29 -9.57 -6.42
CA ALA A 58 4.38 -8.67 -7.12
C ALA A 58 4.96 -8.21 -8.46
N ASN A 59 6.25 -7.86 -8.51
CA ASN A 59 6.94 -7.52 -9.76
C ASN A 59 6.94 -8.71 -10.74
N THR A 60 7.27 -9.91 -10.26
CA THR A 60 7.33 -11.13 -11.08
C THR A 60 5.96 -11.46 -11.69
N LEU A 61 4.92 -11.51 -10.86
CA LEU A 61 3.56 -11.84 -11.29
C LEU A 61 2.96 -10.71 -12.14
N GLY A 62 3.21 -9.46 -11.77
CA GLY A 62 2.78 -8.29 -12.53
C GLY A 62 3.35 -8.28 -13.94
N ASN A 63 4.65 -8.57 -14.10
CA ASN A 63 5.29 -8.66 -15.41
C ASN A 63 4.71 -9.80 -16.25
N ARG A 64 4.48 -10.98 -15.64
CA ARG A 64 3.84 -12.12 -16.32
C ARG A 64 2.43 -11.77 -16.80
N LEU A 65 1.65 -11.10 -15.96
CA LEU A 65 0.30 -10.65 -16.32
C LEU A 65 0.35 -9.65 -17.48
N LYS A 66 1.22 -8.64 -17.39
CA LYS A 66 1.39 -7.63 -18.46
C LYS A 66 1.79 -8.28 -19.79
N GLN A 67 2.76 -9.20 -19.79
CA GLN A 67 3.15 -9.95 -20.98
C GLN A 67 1.98 -10.72 -21.59
N ARG A 68 1.18 -11.38 -20.74
CA ARG A 68 0.02 -12.12 -21.23
C ARG A 68 -1.02 -11.20 -21.85
N LEU A 69 -1.35 -10.09 -21.19
CA LEU A 69 -2.28 -9.09 -21.72
C LEU A 69 -1.76 -8.47 -23.02
N GLN A 70 -0.45 -8.21 -23.11
CA GLN A 70 0.18 -7.70 -24.34
C GLN A 70 0.07 -8.71 -25.48
N SER A 71 0.28 -10.01 -25.21
CA SER A 71 0.23 -11.06 -26.24
C SER A 71 -1.14 -11.24 -26.91
N ILE A 72 -2.23 -10.82 -26.25
CA ILE A 72 -3.59 -10.94 -26.78
C ILE A 72 -4.11 -9.61 -27.34
N ARG A 73 -3.35 -8.52 -27.17
CA ARG A 73 -3.79 -7.17 -27.54
C ARG A 73 -4.05 -7.04 -29.04
N ASP A 74 -3.18 -7.62 -29.87
CA ASP A 74 -3.28 -7.53 -31.33
C ASP A 74 -4.57 -8.18 -31.85
N ASP A 75 -5.07 -9.20 -31.13
CA ASP A 75 -6.31 -9.91 -31.46
C ASP A 75 -7.54 -9.39 -30.70
N THR A 76 -7.37 -8.42 -29.80
CA THR A 76 -8.44 -7.90 -28.93
C THR A 76 -8.55 -6.37 -29.06
N PRO A 77 -9.26 -5.86 -30.08
CA PRO A 77 -9.34 -4.42 -30.36
C PRO A 77 -9.95 -3.59 -29.22
N GLU A 78 -10.71 -4.20 -28.30
CA GLU A 78 -11.25 -3.56 -27.11
C GLU A 78 -10.17 -3.22 -26.05
N ILE A 79 -8.98 -3.85 -26.13
CA ILE A 79 -7.85 -3.56 -25.25
C ILE A 79 -7.07 -2.35 -25.80
N VAL A 80 -7.47 -1.16 -25.35
CA VAL A 80 -6.86 0.10 -25.79
C VAL A 80 -5.50 0.36 -25.12
N ASP A 81 -5.36 0.02 -23.84
CA ASP A 81 -4.18 0.31 -23.03
C ASP A 81 -3.93 -0.75 -21.94
N ILE A 82 -2.66 -0.98 -21.58
CA ILE A 82 -2.22 -1.88 -20.50
C ILE A 82 -1.18 -1.13 -19.67
N ARG A 83 -1.52 -0.81 -18.41
CA ARG A 83 -0.67 -0.05 -17.49
C ARG A 83 -0.59 -0.67 -16.11
#